data_AF-A0A9E2UXA9-F1
#
_entry.id   AF-A0A9E2UXA9-F1
#
_cell.length_a   1.000
_cell.length_b   1.000
_cell.length_c   1.000
_cell.angle_alpha   90.00
_cell.angle_beta   90.00
_cell.angle_gamma   90.00
#
_symmetry.space_group_name_H-M   'P 1'
#
loop_
_entity.id
_entity.type
_entity.pdbx_description
1 polymer ?
#
loop_
_entity_poly.entity_id
_entity_poly.type
_entity_poly.pdbx_seq_one_letter_code
_entity_poly.pdbx_strand_id
1 'polypeptide(L)' 'MRTTLNIDDELLAKAAELTGIKEKTSLVKLGLEALIARESAKRLAALAGTEKQLDVIPRRRMAGS' A
#
# COMPACT_ATOMS: atom_id res chain seq x y z
N MET A 1 -6.88 -18.39 -8.12
CA MET A 1 -7.88 -19.33 -7.57
C MET A 1 -9.26 -18.69 -7.64
N ARG A 2 -10.33 -19.46 -7.81
CA ARG A 2 -11.71 -18.96 -7.72
C ARG A 2 -12.26 -19.33 -6.35
N THR A 3 -12.65 -18.33 -5.57
CA THR A 3 -13.12 -18.50 -4.19
C THR A 3 -14.42 -17.72 -4.02
N THR A 4 -15.36 -18.27 -3.26
CA THR A 4 -16.61 -17.58 -2.90
C THR A 4 -16.44 -16.99 -1.51
N LEU A 5 -16.67 -15.69 -1.37
CA LEU A 5 -16.53 -14.95 -0.11
C LEU A 5 -17.80 -14.15 0.12
N ASN A 6 -18.26 -14.09 1.37
CA ASN A 6 -19.32 -13.17 1.77
C ASN A 6 -18.67 -11.85 2.21
N ILE A 7 -19.04 -10.76 1.55
CA ILE A 7 -18.51 -9.41 1.78
C ILE A 7 -19.69 -8.48 1.91
N ASP A 8 -19.61 -7.55 2.86
CA ASP A 8 -20.60 -6.50 3.04
C ASP A 8 -20.73 -5.63 1.77
N ASP A 9 -21.94 -5.54 1.23
CA ASP A 9 -22.24 -4.78 0.02
C ASP A 9 -22.07 -3.26 0.24
N GLU A 10 -22.30 -2.74 1.46
CA GLU A 10 -22.08 -1.33 1.76
C GLU A 10 -20.59 -0.98 1.71
N LEU A 11 -19.75 -1.88 2.21
CA LEU A 11 -18.29 -1.73 2.16
C LEU A 11 -17.78 -1.72 0.71
N LEU A 12 -18.29 -2.64 -0.11
CA LEU A 12 -17.95 -2.72 -1.53
C LEU A 12 -18.42 -1.50 -2.30
N ALA A 13 -19.64 -1.01 -2.03
CA ALA A 13 -20.19 0.19 -2.65
C ALA A 13 -19.35 1.43 -2.31
N LYS A 14 -19.01 1.61 -1.04
CA LYS A 14 -18.16 2.71 -0.59
C LYS A 14 -16.76 2.66 -1.20
N ALA A 15 -16.16 1.47 -1.29
CA ALA A 15 -14.86 1.30 -1.93
C ALA A 15 -14.94 1.62 -3.43
N ALA A 16 -16.00 1.19 -4.12
CA ALA A 16 -16.24 1.50 -5.53
C ALA A 16 -16.41 3.00 -5.78
N GLU A 17 -17.17 3.69 -4.91
CA GLU A 17 -17.38 5.14 -4.99
C GLU A 17 -16.07 5.92 -4.80
N LEU A 18 -15.29 5.57 -3.77
CA LEU A 18 -14.05 6.26 -3.44
C LEU A 18 -12.92 6.02 -4.45
N THR A 19 -12.88 4.83 -5.06
CA THR A 19 -11.80 4.45 -6.00
C THR A 19 -12.20 4.61 -7.47
N GLY A 20 -13.49 4.74 -7.77
CA GLY A 20 -14.03 4.74 -9.13
C GLY A 20 -14.06 3.36 -9.81
N ILE A 21 -13.70 2.29 -9.09
CA ILE A 21 -13.57 0.94 -9.66
C ILE A 21 -14.89 0.19 -9.53
N LYS A 22 -15.42 -0.23 -10.68
CA LYS A 22 -16.73 -0.93 -10.76
C LYS A 22 -16.62 -2.44 -10.58
N GLU A 23 -15.44 -3.01 -10.79
CA GLU A 23 -15.23 -4.45 -10.75
C GLU A 23 -14.92 -4.92 -9.33
N LYS A 24 -15.81 -5.75 -8.75
CA LYS A 24 -15.70 -6.23 -7.36
C LYS A 24 -14.40 -6.99 -7.08
N THR A 25 -13.95 -7.81 -8.03
CA THR A 25 -12.69 -8.57 -7.96
C THR A 25 -11.47 -7.65 -7.90
N SER A 26 -11.46 -6.60 -8.71
CA SER A 26 -10.39 -5.60 -8.71
C SER A 26 -10.33 -4.82 -7.39
N LEU A 27 -11.47 -4.46 -6.81
CA LEU A 27 -11.54 -3.84 -5.48
C LEU A 27 -10.94 -4.73 -4.39
N VAL A 28 -11.31 -6.02 -4.37
CA VAL A 28 -10.79 -6.97 -3.38
C VAL A 28 -9.29 -7.16 -3.55
N LYS A 29 -8.81 -7.29 -4.80
CA LYS A 29 -7.37 -7.42 -5.09
C LYS A 29 -6.60 -6.20 -4.58
N LEU A 30 -7.07 -5.00 -4.90
CA LEU A 30 -6.44 -3.75 -4.45
C LEU A 30 -6.48 -3.60 -2.93
N GLY A 31 -7.56 -4.04 -2.27
CA GLY A 31 -7.64 -4.07 -0.81
C GLY A 31 -6.54 -4.94 -0.18
N LEU A 32 -6.29 -6.12 -0.74
CA LEU A 32 -5.21 -7.00 -0.28
C LEU A 32 -3.82 -6.40 -0.53
N GLU A 33 -3.60 -5.83 -1.72
CA GLU A 33 -2.34 -5.15 -2.05
C GLU A 33 -2.07 -3.96 -1.12
N ALA A 34 -3.11 -3.17 -0.80
CA ALA A 34 -3.01 -2.05 0.13
C ALA A 34 -2.65 -2.51 1.55
N LEU A 35 -3.23 -3.63 2.03
CA LEU A 35 -2.88 -4.19 3.33
C LEU A 35 -1.42 -4.68 3.38
N ILE A 36 -0.97 -5.37 2.32
CA ILE A 36 0.43 -5.79 2.20
C ILE A 36 1.36 -4.58 2.20
N ALA A 37 1.06 -3.56 1.40
CA ALA A 37 1.86 -2.34 1.33
C ALA A 37 1.95 -1.64 2.69
N ARG A 38 0.82 -1.54 3.42
CA ARG A 38 0.77 -0.93 4.75
C ARG A 38 1.65 -1.65 5.77
N GLU A 39 1.55 -2.98 5.85
CA GLU A 39 2.38 -3.75 6.79
C GLU A 39 3.85 -3.78 6.37
N SER A 40 4.13 -3.79 5.07
CA SER A 40 5.49 -3.66 4.55
C SER A 40 6.12 -2.32 4.91
N ALA A 41 5.37 -1.22 4.78
CA ALA A 41 5.81 0.11 5.18
C ALA A 41 6.12 0.18 6.69
N LYS A 42 5.29 -0.43 7.55
CA LYS A 42 5.57 -0.52 8.99
C LYS A 42 6.85 -1.30 9.28
N ARG A 43 7.07 -2.44 8.61
CA ARG A 43 8.31 -3.22 8.77
C ARG A 43 9.53 -2.41 8.34
N LEU A 44 9.45 -1.71 7.20
CA LEU A 44 10.54 -0.84 6.73
C LEU A 44 10.81 0.31 7.71
N ALA A 45 9.77 0.93 8.26
CA ALA A 45 9.93 1.98 9.27
C ALA A 45 10.62 1.46 10.54
N ALA A 46 10.35 0.21 10.94
CA ALA A 46 11.02 -0.42 12.08
C ALA A 46 12.50 -0.73 11.82
N LEU A 47 12.90 -0.89 10.55
CA LEU A 47 14.31 -1.06 10.16
C LEU A 47 15.06 0.28 10.04
N ALA A 48 14.38 1.42 10.17
CA ALA A 48 15.05 2.71 10.13
C ALA A 48 16.09 2.82 11.26
N GLY A 49 17.35 3.07 10.91
CA GLY A 49 18.44 3.21 11.87
C GLY A 49 18.97 1.91 12.47
N THR A 50 18.50 0.74 12.03
CA THR A 50 19.06 -0.55 12.50
C THR A 50 20.44 -0.85 11.92
N GLU A 51 20.80 -0.22 10.80
CA GLU A 51 22.09 -0.38 10.15
C GLU A 51 23.11 0.62 10.72
N LYS A 52 23.83 0.20 11.77
CA LYS A 52 24.78 1.05 12.53
C LYS A 52 25.97 1.56 11.73
N GLN A 53 26.34 0.86 10.65
CA GLN A 53 27.49 1.18 9.81
C GLN A 53 27.10 1.92 8.52
N LEU A 54 25.82 2.33 8.40
CA LEU A 54 25.36 3.04 7.21
C LEU A 54 25.93 4.46 7.19
N ASP A 55 26.86 4.72 6.28
CA ASP A 55 27.37 6.06 6.03
C ASP A 55 26.28 6.96 5.42
N VAL A 56 26.15 8.18 5.93
CA VAL A 56 25.18 9.16 5.41
C VAL A 56 25.67 9.70 4.07
N ILE A 57 25.16 9.14 2.97
CA ILE A 57 25.47 9.65 1.62
C ILE A 57 24.77 11.00 1.41
N PRO A 58 25.48 12.06 1.01
CA PRO A 58 24.88 13.37 0.74
C PRO A 58 23.76 13.29 -0.31
N ARG A 59 22.60 13.87 -0.01
CA ARG A 59 21.49 13.95 -0.98
C ARG A 59 21.89 14.86 -2.13
N ARG A 60 21.93 14.34 -3.37
CA ARG A 60 22.16 15.15 -4.57
C ARG A 60 21.03 16.17 -4.74
N ARG A 61 21.30 17.44 -4.42
CA ARG A 61 20.40 18.55 -4.76
C ARG A 61 20.75 19.01 -6.18
N MET A 62 19.78 18.98 -7.09
CA MET A 62 19.93 19.73 -8.34
C MET A 62 19.96 21.21 -7.96
N ALA A 63 21.04 21.90 -8.34
CA ALA A 63 21.12 23.34 -8.17
C ALA A 63 19.96 23.97 -8.96
N GLY A 64 19.09 24.72 -8.26
CA GLY A 64 18.05 25.50 -8.90
C GLY A 64 18.68 26.49 -9.87
N SER A 65 18.09 26.60 -11.06
CA SER A 65 18.35 27.67 -12.03
C SER A 65 17.54 28.90 -11.68
#